data_AF-A0AAN4ZAA0-F1
#
_entry.id   AF-A0AAN4ZAA0-F1
#
_cell.length_a   1.000
_cell.length_b   1.000
_cell.length_c   1.000
_cell.angle_alpha   90.00
_cell.angle_beta   90.00
_cell.angle_gamma   90.00
#
_symmetry.space_group_name_H-M   'P 1'
#
loop_
_entity.id
_entity.type
_entity.pdbx_description
1 polymer ?
#
loop_
_entity_poly.entity_id
_entity_poly.type
_entity_poly.pdbx_seq_one_letter_code
_entity_poly.pdbx_strand_id
1 'polypeptide(L)'
;MRVVIVSLALLLPVSSSGSVDHEVAKSQTTTANPRKLGLYRAHKRNKELGKGLWTYSEMCHAQLPFPSNDSTSSCVVPSGESCFDQLIDYKYVPSRQPFPQEYEVLKGLPECWEVLRPMLCGIIYRPCNESKFIDRNLKVGKMDVYQRFSVGECRRVWEHCEDAIKEGVFPSELIDCSRTAENDIWTNENCTLRYSASRPESMQCIFPLVYTSHERIRPLIDQCFMPCRNPLISSPDQFLSFRIFRALICFGLGISCMGIFFFLAVRSDIFVNSDVIFAIACCMLSFAVYLICWGTGSIGPLAELSECKLAAHGVVIRNTLLDSKWCWLTSVVSHVSLLASIGFLAAAYALSAASASKAAARENEKEDEIKSDDSFSRPGVRFYLVAGVVLVSIAIGIIAFGLSMASTDGIAGVCSVGLHSILDHLTVVAVPGLLYCVIALVWAARNVWSERKHREAEITQAIEEEIVRERAKKK
;
A
#
# COMPACT_ATOMS: atom_id res chain seq x y z
N MET A 1 6.50 0.98 9.69
CA MET A 1 5.83 2.22 10.13
C MET A 1 6.69 2.89 11.20
N ARG A 2 7.39 3.97 10.87
CA ARG A 2 8.09 4.82 11.85
C ARG A 2 7.14 5.94 12.23
N VAL A 3 6.70 5.96 13.48
CA VAL A 3 5.94 7.06 14.08
C VAL A 3 6.90 8.22 14.27
N VAL A 4 6.75 9.27 13.48
CA VAL A 4 7.48 10.53 13.66
C VAL A 4 6.49 11.53 14.27
N ILE A 5 6.67 11.76 15.57
CA ILE A 5 6.10 12.87 16.32
C ILE A 5 6.96 14.09 15.98
N VAL A 6 6.37 15.11 15.36
CA VAL A 6 6.98 16.45 15.34
C VAL A 6 5.97 17.44 15.87
N SER A 7 6.31 17.96 17.04
CA SER A 7 5.61 18.99 17.78
C SER A 7 5.69 20.34 17.09
N LEU A 8 4.58 21.06 17.20
CA LEU A 8 4.38 22.47 16.92
C LEU A 8 5.20 23.33 17.91
N ALA A 9 5.97 24.31 17.41
CA ALA A 9 6.31 25.51 18.17
C ALA A 9 6.64 26.67 17.23
N LEU A 10 5.83 27.72 17.36
CA LEU A 10 5.97 29.04 16.76
C LEU A 10 7.26 29.75 17.21
N LEU A 11 7.79 30.64 16.36
CA LEU A 11 8.02 32.06 16.65
C LEU A 11 8.44 32.82 15.36
N LEU A 12 7.78 33.96 15.13
CA LEU A 12 7.99 34.92 14.03
C LEU A 12 9.13 35.93 14.38
N PRO A 13 9.27 37.11 13.73
CA PRO A 13 10.23 37.37 12.65
C PRO A 13 11.18 38.55 12.99
N VAL A 14 12.35 38.68 12.35
CA VAL A 14 13.09 39.96 12.37
C VAL A 14 13.80 40.22 11.04
N SER A 15 13.57 41.46 10.58
CA SER A 15 14.07 42.18 9.41
C SER A 15 15.57 42.53 9.47
N SER A 16 16.25 42.57 8.31
CA SER A 16 17.01 43.73 7.79
C SER A 16 17.63 43.32 6.43
N SER A 17 17.25 43.90 5.29
CA SER A 17 17.68 45.21 4.74
C SER A 17 19.20 45.39 4.75
N GLY A 18 19.82 45.07 3.60
CA GLY A 18 21.20 45.43 3.28
C GLY A 18 21.37 45.50 1.77
N SER A 19 20.97 46.64 1.19
CA SER A 19 21.40 47.03 -0.15
C SER A 19 22.88 47.42 -0.07
N VAL A 20 23.70 46.83 -0.93
CA VAL A 20 25.02 47.37 -1.25
C VAL A 20 25.00 47.75 -2.71
N ASP A 21 25.01 49.07 -2.92
CA ASP A 21 25.13 49.73 -4.21
C ASP A 21 26.48 49.45 -4.87
N HIS A 22 26.41 49.53 -6.21
CA HIS A 22 27.43 50.06 -7.11
C HIS A 22 28.82 50.37 -6.54
N GLU A 23 29.83 49.65 -7.03
CA GLU A 23 31.06 50.21 -7.65
C GLU A 23 32.15 49.14 -7.75
N VAL A 24 32.19 48.37 -8.84
CA VAL A 24 33.47 47.95 -9.46
C VAL A 24 33.25 47.79 -10.96
N ALA A 25 32.90 48.89 -11.62
CA ALA A 25 33.05 49.05 -13.07
C ALA A 25 34.23 49.99 -13.31
N LYS A 26 35.46 49.47 -13.22
CA LYS A 26 36.70 49.98 -13.86
C LYS A 26 37.94 49.33 -13.22
N SER A 27 38.24 48.08 -13.61
CA SER A 27 39.62 47.67 -13.90
C SER A 27 39.62 46.21 -14.34
N GLN A 28 39.55 45.95 -15.65
CA GLN A 28 40.03 44.70 -16.24
C GLN A 28 40.13 44.84 -17.76
N THR A 29 40.92 45.82 -18.20
CA THR A 29 41.40 45.94 -19.58
C THR A 29 42.92 46.02 -19.59
N THR A 30 43.60 45.05 -18.99
CA THR A 30 45.05 44.83 -19.16
C THR A 30 45.43 43.47 -18.59
N THR A 31 45.06 42.41 -19.32
CA THR A 31 45.67 41.06 -19.42
C THR A 31 44.59 40.12 -19.97
N ALA A 32 44.22 40.31 -21.23
CA ALA A 32 43.24 39.46 -21.89
C ALA A 32 43.84 38.06 -22.06
N ASN A 33 43.43 37.12 -21.20
CA ASN A 33 43.70 35.69 -21.38
C ASN A 33 43.22 35.32 -22.81
N PRO A 34 44.11 34.87 -23.72
CA PRO A 34 43.75 34.61 -25.13
C PRO A 34 42.63 33.56 -25.27
N ARG A 35 42.46 32.70 -24.25
CA ARG A 35 41.32 31.79 -24.12
C ARG A 35 39.99 32.55 -24.02
N LYS A 36 39.91 33.59 -23.16
CA LYS A 36 38.75 34.50 -23.02
C LYS A 36 38.46 35.32 -24.28
N LEU A 37 39.51 35.69 -25.03
CA LEU A 37 39.36 36.44 -26.29
C LEU A 37 38.88 35.53 -27.45
N GLY A 38 39.35 34.29 -27.50
CA GLY A 38 38.84 33.25 -28.39
C GLY A 38 37.36 32.93 -28.11
N LEU A 39 37.01 32.82 -26.82
CA LEU A 39 35.64 32.70 -26.28
C LEU A 39 34.72 33.80 -26.83
N TYR A 40 35.10 35.06 -26.65
CA TYR A 40 34.31 36.21 -27.12
C TYR A 40 34.09 36.20 -28.64
N ARG A 41 35.11 35.80 -29.42
CA ARG A 41 35.02 35.76 -30.89
C ARG A 41 34.20 34.57 -31.41
N ALA A 42 34.30 33.40 -30.78
CA ALA A 42 33.46 32.26 -31.09
C ALA A 42 31.98 32.57 -30.77
N HIS A 43 31.74 33.24 -29.64
CA HIS A 43 30.40 33.67 -29.25
C HIS A 43 29.79 34.68 -30.22
N LYS A 44 30.56 35.71 -30.59
CA LYS A 44 30.14 36.72 -31.58
C LYS A 44 29.82 36.10 -32.94
N ARG A 45 30.60 35.11 -33.40
CA ARG A 45 30.39 34.44 -34.69
C ARG A 45 29.16 33.52 -34.68
N ASN A 46 28.86 32.86 -33.56
CA ASN A 46 27.64 32.07 -33.40
C ASN A 46 26.38 32.94 -33.33
N LYS A 47 26.46 34.18 -32.82
CA LYS A 47 25.37 35.18 -32.88
C LYS A 47 24.94 35.51 -34.31
N GLU A 48 25.93 35.63 -35.20
CA GLU A 48 25.73 36.08 -36.58
C GLU A 48 25.19 34.96 -37.50
N LEU A 49 25.40 33.69 -37.13
CA LEU A 49 24.88 32.50 -37.85
C LEU A 49 23.44 32.12 -37.47
N GLY A 50 22.69 33.06 -36.87
CA GLY A 50 21.34 32.92 -36.30
C GLY A 50 20.24 32.45 -37.25
N LYS A 51 20.31 31.18 -37.66
CA LYS A 51 19.18 30.36 -38.08
C LYS A 51 19.32 28.98 -37.44
N GLY A 52 18.70 28.82 -36.27
CA GLY A 52 18.37 27.52 -35.68
C GLY A 52 19.23 26.99 -34.52
N LEU A 53 20.04 27.83 -33.85
CA LEU A 53 21.06 27.36 -32.91
C LEU A 53 20.97 27.96 -31.48
N TRP A 54 20.53 27.13 -30.52
CA TRP A 54 20.83 27.08 -29.07
C TRP A 54 20.62 28.33 -28.18
N THR A 55 20.39 28.12 -26.89
CA THR A 55 20.34 29.21 -25.91
C THR A 55 21.66 29.98 -25.88
N TYR A 56 21.57 31.30 -26.11
CA TYR A 56 22.67 32.21 -26.45
C TYR A 56 23.53 32.65 -25.23
N SER A 57 23.45 31.96 -24.09
CA SER A 57 24.20 32.34 -22.88
C SER A 57 25.56 31.64 -22.82
N GLU A 58 26.65 32.40 -22.61
CA GLU A 58 28.01 31.86 -22.44
C GLU A 58 28.09 30.79 -21.35
N MET A 59 27.26 30.94 -20.31
CA MET A 59 27.24 30.04 -19.16
C MET A 59 26.51 28.72 -19.42
N CYS A 60 25.79 28.63 -20.54
CA CYS A 60 25.12 27.42 -20.99
C CYS A 60 26.00 26.56 -21.89
N HIS A 61 27.29 26.91 -22.08
CA HIS A 61 28.20 26.16 -22.94
C HIS A 61 29.38 25.61 -22.13
N ALA A 62 29.74 24.35 -22.38
CA ALA A 62 30.96 23.72 -21.92
C ALA A 62 31.97 23.63 -23.06
N GLN A 63 33.25 23.85 -22.77
CA GLN A 63 34.31 23.84 -23.77
C GLN A 63 35.36 22.80 -23.42
N LEU A 64 35.45 21.76 -24.25
CA LEU A 64 36.44 20.71 -24.11
C LEU A 64 37.52 20.90 -25.18
N PRO A 65 38.77 21.24 -24.81
CA PRO A 65 39.87 21.29 -25.78
C PRO A 65 40.15 19.89 -26.32
N PHE A 66 40.54 19.77 -27.60
CA PHE A 66 40.92 18.47 -28.15
C PHE A 66 42.06 17.85 -27.32
N PRO A 67 41.94 16.57 -26.92
CA PRO A 67 43.09 15.84 -26.39
C PRO A 67 44.18 15.86 -27.47
N SER A 68 45.39 16.22 -27.06
CA SER A 68 46.43 16.87 -27.88
C SER A 68 47.07 16.05 -29.00
N ASN A 69 46.45 14.95 -29.46
CA ASN A 69 46.91 14.14 -30.60
C ASN A 69 45.82 13.73 -31.60
N ASP A 70 44.53 13.96 -31.34
CA ASP A 70 43.45 13.63 -32.29
C ASP A 70 42.88 14.91 -32.93
N SER A 71 43.04 15.04 -34.26
CA SER A 71 42.51 16.17 -35.04
C SER A 71 41.04 16.00 -35.46
N THR A 72 40.42 14.87 -35.11
CA THR A 72 39.05 14.51 -35.47
C THR A 72 38.07 15.10 -34.46
N SER A 73 37.11 15.89 -34.96
CA SER A 73 36.01 16.42 -34.16
C SER A 73 35.25 15.27 -33.50
N SER A 74 34.95 15.39 -32.21
CA SER A 74 34.09 14.39 -31.56
C SER A 74 32.62 14.58 -31.93
N CYS A 75 32.29 15.58 -32.77
CA CYS A 75 30.94 15.94 -33.14
C CYS A 75 30.65 15.54 -34.60
N VAL A 76 29.59 14.78 -34.79
CA VAL A 76 29.16 14.15 -36.05
C VAL A 76 27.77 14.62 -36.44
N VAL A 77 27.45 14.55 -37.73
CA VAL A 77 26.11 14.86 -38.23
C VAL A 77 25.19 13.67 -37.89
N PRO A 78 24.03 13.89 -37.23
CA PRO A 78 23.11 12.79 -36.93
C PRO A 78 22.53 12.20 -38.23
N SER A 79 22.44 10.88 -38.31
CA SER A 79 22.02 10.14 -39.50
C SER A 79 20.49 10.07 -39.68
N GLY A 80 19.75 11.11 -39.27
CA GLY A 80 18.29 11.12 -39.27
C GLY A 80 17.66 10.25 -38.18
N GLU A 81 18.41 10.00 -37.10
CA GLU A 81 17.98 9.20 -35.95
C GLU A 81 16.88 9.92 -35.14
N SER A 82 16.06 9.13 -34.45
CA SER A 82 15.09 9.61 -33.46
C SER A 82 15.47 9.11 -32.07
N CYS A 83 15.17 9.92 -31.06
CA CYS A 83 15.29 9.55 -29.65
C CYS A 83 13.88 9.45 -29.07
N PHE A 84 13.41 8.24 -28.77
CA PHE A 84 12.05 8.00 -28.25
C PHE A 84 10.95 8.74 -29.03
N ASP A 85 10.95 8.54 -30.35
CA ASP A 85 10.01 9.13 -31.29
C ASP A 85 10.16 10.65 -31.48
N GLN A 86 11.18 11.26 -30.89
CA GLN A 86 11.54 12.66 -31.11
C GLN A 86 12.67 12.77 -32.14
N LEU A 87 12.41 13.50 -33.23
CA LEU A 87 13.41 13.73 -34.27
C LEU A 87 14.56 14.59 -33.74
N ILE A 88 15.79 14.19 -34.02
CA ILE A 88 16.99 14.96 -33.67
C ILE A 88 17.21 16.01 -34.77
N ASP A 89 16.88 17.27 -34.48
CA ASP A 89 16.95 18.39 -35.44
C ASP A 89 18.28 19.16 -35.39
N TYR A 90 19.25 18.68 -34.60
CA TYR A 90 20.55 19.32 -34.45
C TYR A 90 21.49 19.03 -35.62
N LYS A 91 22.34 20.00 -35.95
CA LYS A 91 23.35 19.84 -37.01
C LYS A 91 24.48 18.90 -36.63
N TYR A 92 24.87 18.89 -35.36
CA TYR A 92 25.98 18.08 -34.86
C TYR A 92 25.71 17.59 -33.43
N VAL A 93 26.10 16.34 -33.15
CA VAL A 93 25.99 15.64 -31.86
C VAL A 93 27.28 14.86 -31.57
N PRO A 94 27.62 14.51 -30.32
CA PRO A 94 28.78 13.69 -29.99
C PRO A 94 28.76 12.34 -30.74
N SER A 95 29.93 11.91 -31.18
CA SER A 95 30.19 10.60 -31.76
C SER A 95 30.13 9.55 -30.67
N ARG A 96 28.97 8.90 -30.47
CA ARG A 96 28.78 7.88 -29.43
C ARG A 96 27.74 6.81 -29.79
N GLN A 97 27.79 5.78 -28.95
CA GLN A 97 27.07 4.51 -28.96
C GLN A 97 25.54 4.65 -29.07
N PRO A 98 24.87 3.63 -29.65
CA PRO A 98 23.41 3.60 -29.73
C PRO A 98 22.77 3.75 -28.35
N PHE A 99 21.61 4.40 -28.32
CA PHE A 99 20.82 4.58 -27.12
C PHE A 99 20.54 3.21 -26.44
N PRO A 100 20.75 3.07 -25.12
CA PRO A 100 20.46 1.82 -24.42
C PRO A 100 18.94 1.56 -24.43
N GLN A 101 18.49 0.60 -25.25
CA GLN A 101 17.06 0.25 -25.37
C GLN A 101 16.45 -0.15 -24.01
N GLU A 102 17.28 -0.52 -23.04
CA GLU A 102 16.90 -0.89 -21.68
C GLU A 102 16.13 0.23 -20.96
N TYR A 103 16.38 1.51 -21.25
CA TYR A 103 15.65 2.62 -20.63
C TYR A 103 14.25 2.84 -21.19
N GLU A 104 13.87 2.13 -22.25
CA GLU A 104 12.52 2.17 -22.80
C GLU A 104 11.47 1.64 -21.80
N VAL A 105 11.88 0.77 -20.85
CA VAL A 105 11.00 0.28 -19.78
C VAL A 105 10.42 1.41 -18.92
N LEU A 106 11.14 2.54 -18.81
CA LEU A 106 10.70 3.71 -18.05
C LEU A 106 9.55 4.45 -18.73
N LYS A 107 9.22 4.16 -20.00
CA LYS A 107 7.96 4.59 -20.64
C LYS A 107 6.73 4.19 -19.83
N GLY A 108 6.84 3.11 -19.05
CA GLY A 108 5.80 2.60 -18.17
C GLY A 108 5.54 3.45 -16.90
N LEU A 109 6.31 4.51 -16.70
CA LEU A 109 6.17 5.49 -15.62
C LEU A 109 5.81 6.84 -16.26
N PRO A 110 4.52 7.16 -16.48
CA PRO A 110 4.13 8.25 -17.37
C PRO A 110 4.55 9.66 -16.91
N GLU A 111 4.50 9.97 -15.62
CA GLU A 111 4.82 11.30 -15.07
C GLU A 111 6.34 11.49 -14.94
N CYS A 112 7.06 10.48 -14.46
CA CYS A 112 8.53 10.42 -14.49
C CYS A 112 9.06 10.46 -15.92
N TRP A 113 8.46 9.69 -16.85
CA TRP A 113 8.89 9.62 -18.25
C TRP A 113 8.74 10.94 -18.99
N GLU A 114 7.70 11.70 -18.68
CA GLU A 114 7.45 13.00 -19.29
C GLU A 114 8.63 13.96 -19.10
N VAL A 115 9.25 13.94 -17.92
CA VAL A 115 10.40 14.78 -17.58
C VAL A 115 11.75 14.10 -17.89
N LEU A 116 11.82 12.78 -17.76
CA LEU A 116 13.06 12.02 -17.95
C LEU A 116 13.43 11.88 -19.43
N ARG A 117 12.47 11.56 -20.31
CA ARG A 117 12.71 11.38 -21.76
C ARG A 117 13.44 12.55 -22.41
N PRO A 118 12.97 13.82 -22.31
CA PRO A 118 13.66 14.94 -22.94
C PRO A 118 15.06 15.13 -22.34
N MET A 119 15.25 14.87 -21.04
CA MET A 119 16.56 14.94 -20.39
C MET A 119 17.53 13.87 -20.92
N LEU A 120 17.09 12.62 -21.05
CA LEU A 120 17.90 11.53 -21.62
C LEU A 120 18.32 11.83 -23.05
N CYS A 121 17.37 12.26 -23.90
CA CYS A 121 17.67 12.66 -25.27
C CYS A 121 18.62 13.86 -25.31
N GLY A 122 18.46 14.83 -24.41
CA GLY A 122 19.36 15.97 -24.29
C GLY A 122 20.77 15.60 -23.83
N ILE A 123 20.94 14.62 -22.94
CA ILE A 123 22.27 14.19 -22.49
C ILE A 123 22.99 13.38 -23.57
N ILE A 124 22.27 12.49 -24.26
CA ILE A 124 22.84 11.55 -25.24
C ILE A 124 23.05 12.25 -26.59
N TYR A 125 22.01 12.88 -27.12
CA TYR A 125 22.08 13.70 -28.33
C TYR A 125 22.32 15.17 -27.98
N ARG A 126 23.16 15.38 -26.96
CA ARG A 126 23.59 16.70 -26.52
C ARG A 126 24.12 17.41 -27.73
N PRO A 127 23.59 18.58 -28.10
CA PRO A 127 24.06 19.14 -29.34
C PRO A 127 25.53 19.58 -29.16
N CYS A 128 26.25 19.74 -30.26
CA CYS A 128 27.65 20.16 -30.26
C CYS A 128 27.98 21.17 -31.37
N ASN A 129 29.04 21.96 -31.22
CA ASN A 129 29.63 22.75 -32.29
C ASN A 129 31.17 22.76 -32.21
N GLU A 130 31.84 22.69 -33.36
CA GLU A 130 33.30 22.85 -33.45
C GLU A 130 33.65 24.35 -33.50
N SER A 131 34.41 24.83 -32.53
CA SER A 131 34.89 26.21 -32.48
C SER A 131 36.40 26.27 -32.63
N LYS A 132 36.88 27.21 -33.46
CA LYS A 132 38.32 27.50 -33.57
C LYS A 132 38.71 28.54 -32.54
N PHE A 133 39.80 28.31 -31.80
CA PHE A 133 40.39 29.27 -30.86
C PHE A 133 41.85 29.53 -31.20
N ILE A 134 42.39 30.64 -30.73
CA ILE A 134 43.82 30.95 -30.86
C ILE A 134 44.46 30.72 -29.50
N ASP A 135 45.38 29.76 -29.42
CA ASP A 135 46.11 29.44 -28.20
C ASP A 135 47.14 30.55 -27.88
N ARG A 136 47.69 30.54 -26.66
CA ARG A 136 48.74 31.46 -26.17
C ARG A 136 49.94 31.56 -27.12
N ASN A 137 50.22 30.48 -27.85
CA ASN A 137 51.31 30.40 -28.83
C ASN A 137 50.90 30.85 -30.24
N LEU A 138 49.79 31.58 -30.41
CA LEU A 138 49.23 32.02 -31.69
C LEU A 138 48.86 30.89 -32.66
N LYS A 139 48.82 29.64 -32.18
CA LYS A 139 48.36 28.50 -32.97
C LYS A 139 46.84 28.45 -32.96
N VAL A 140 46.24 28.20 -34.12
CA VAL A 140 44.81 27.96 -34.24
C VAL A 140 44.53 26.56 -33.70
N GLY A 141 43.98 26.48 -32.49
CA GLY A 141 43.38 25.29 -31.92
C GLY A 141 41.93 25.14 -32.37
N LYS A 142 41.43 23.91 -32.26
CA LYS A 142 40.00 23.62 -32.36
C LYS A 142 39.51 23.22 -30.95
N MET A 143 38.23 23.39 -30.64
CA MET A 143 37.61 22.90 -29.41
C MET A 143 36.16 22.52 -29.69
N ASP A 144 35.67 21.51 -29.00
CA ASP A 144 34.27 21.14 -29.05
C ASP A 144 33.50 21.90 -27.97
N VAL A 145 32.39 22.49 -28.38
CA VAL A 145 31.49 23.27 -27.53
C VAL A 145 30.18 22.52 -27.40
N TYR A 146 29.78 22.20 -26.17
CA TYR A 146 28.55 21.49 -25.86
C TYR A 146 27.61 22.35 -25.03
N GLN A 147 26.30 22.06 -25.07
CA GLN A 147 25.36 22.69 -24.15
C GLN A 147 25.43 22.08 -22.76
N ARG A 148 25.27 22.94 -21.76
CA ARG A 148 24.99 22.62 -20.38
C ARG A 148 23.50 22.76 -20.11
N PHE A 149 23.03 21.99 -19.15
CA PHE A 149 21.64 21.97 -18.70
C PHE A 149 21.53 22.55 -17.29
N SER A 150 20.40 23.17 -16.98
CA SER A 150 20.14 23.69 -15.64
C SER A 150 20.10 22.57 -14.61
N VAL A 151 20.70 22.77 -13.44
CA VAL A 151 20.53 21.91 -12.26
C VAL A 151 19.05 21.81 -11.86
N GLY A 152 18.24 22.83 -12.14
CA GLY A 152 16.80 22.82 -11.91
C GLY A 152 16.08 21.73 -12.70
N GLU A 153 16.45 21.51 -13.97
CA GLU A 153 15.90 20.43 -14.79
C GLU A 153 16.28 19.06 -14.24
N CYS A 154 17.54 18.92 -13.77
CA CYS A 154 18.00 17.70 -13.12
C CYS A 154 17.22 17.38 -11.85
N ARG A 155 17.02 18.39 -10.99
CA ARG A 155 16.24 18.23 -9.76
C ARG A 155 14.79 17.88 -10.04
N ARG A 156 14.18 18.48 -11.07
CA ARG A 156 12.82 18.19 -11.48
C ARG A 156 12.63 16.70 -11.81
N VAL A 157 13.57 16.10 -12.54
CA VAL A 157 13.53 14.65 -12.83
C VAL A 157 13.68 13.83 -11.55
N TRP A 158 14.58 14.22 -10.65
CA TRP A 158 14.72 13.54 -9.35
C TRP A 158 13.44 13.58 -8.51
N GLU A 159 12.71 14.70 -8.53
CA GLU A 159 11.45 14.87 -7.80
C GLU A 159 10.32 14.00 -8.37
N HIS A 160 10.18 13.92 -9.71
CA HIS A 160 9.10 13.14 -10.33
C HIS A 160 9.44 11.64 -10.45
N CYS A 161 10.73 11.28 -10.45
CA CYS A 161 11.20 9.90 -10.57
C CYS A 161 11.66 9.29 -9.24
N GLU A 162 11.27 9.87 -8.08
CA GLU A 162 11.75 9.44 -6.76
C GLU A 162 11.56 7.93 -6.52
N ASP A 163 10.41 7.39 -6.92
CA ASP A 163 10.10 5.97 -6.75
C ASP A 163 11.00 5.08 -7.63
N ALA A 164 11.22 5.46 -8.90
CA ALA A 164 12.11 4.74 -9.80
C ALA A 164 13.57 4.72 -9.31
N ILE A 165 13.98 5.80 -8.62
CA ILE A 165 15.31 5.94 -8.03
C ILE A 165 15.47 5.01 -6.82
N LYS A 166 14.48 4.98 -5.92
CA LYS A 166 14.50 4.10 -4.74
C LYS A 166 14.59 2.62 -5.12
N GLU A 167 13.90 2.24 -6.19
CA GLU A 167 13.88 0.87 -6.70
C GLU A 167 15.10 0.52 -7.58
N GLY A 168 16.03 1.46 -7.82
CA GLY A 168 17.27 1.22 -8.56
C GLY A 168 17.08 1.02 -10.07
N VAL A 169 15.91 1.33 -10.61
CA VAL A 169 15.61 1.24 -12.06
C VAL A 169 16.08 2.51 -12.79
N PHE A 170 16.35 3.58 -12.03
CA PHE A 170 16.75 4.87 -12.58
C PHE A 170 18.24 4.90 -12.99
N PRO A 171 18.59 5.50 -14.16
CA PRO A 171 19.98 5.67 -14.60
C PRO A 171 20.73 6.74 -13.81
N SER A 172 20.94 6.50 -12.52
CA SER A 172 21.64 7.42 -11.61
C SER A 172 23.07 7.74 -12.07
N GLU A 173 23.72 6.83 -12.78
CA GLU A 173 25.05 7.04 -13.38
C GLU A 173 25.05 8.13 -14.47
N LEU A 174 23.94 8.27 -15.19
CA LEU A 174 23.79 9.24 -16.27
C LEU A 174 23.29 10.60 -15.75
N ILE A 175 22.54 10.60 -14.65
CA ILE A 175 21.84 11.77 -14.10
C ILE A 175 22.28 12.01 -12.64
N ASP A 176 23.51 12.52 -12.48
CA ASP A 176 24.03 12.99 -11.20
C ASP A 176 23.98 14.52 -11.11
N CYS A 177 23.01 15.06 -10.37
CA CYS A 177 22.85 16.51 -10.19
C CYS A 177 23.90 17.13 -9.26
N SER A 178 24.69 16.33 -8.53
CA SER A 178 25.67 16.81 -7.56
C SER A 178 27.02 17.15 -8.21
N ARG A 179 27.35 16.51 -9.34
CA ARG A 179 28.60 16.72 -10.10
C ARG A 179 28.54 17.95 -11.00
N THR A 180 28.39 19.13 -10.39
CA THR A 180 28.29 20.41 -11.11
C THR A 180 29.64 20.98 -11.56
N ALA A 181 30.75 20.61 -10.90
CA ALA A 181 32.06 21.21 -11.16
C ALA A 181 33.01 20.33 -11.99
N GLU A 182 32.86 19.00 -11.94
CA GLU A 182 33.76 18.04 -12.60
C GLU A 182 33.21 17.50 -13.92
N ASN A 183 31.88 17.47 -14.08
CA ASN A 183 31.22 17.07 -15.31
C ASN A 183 30.59 18.31 -15.95
N ASP A 184 31.10 18.67 -17.13
CA ASP A 184 30.74 19.80 -17.99
C ASP A 184 29.29 19.80 -18.52
N ILE A 185 28.34 19.19 -17.81
CA ILE A 185 26.96 18.94 -18.23
C ILE A 185 25.98 19.86 -17.48
N TRP A 186 26.18 20.13 -16.19
CA TRP A 186 25.23 20.88 -15.36
C TRP A 186 25.70 22.30 -15.05
N THR A 187 24.76 23.24 -14.95
CA THR A 187 25.03 24.63 -14.56
C THR A 187 23.90 25.17 -13.68
N ASN A 188 24.21 26.08 -12.76
CA ASN A 188 23.20 26.77 -11.93
C ASN A 188 22.40 27.80 -12.73
N GLU A 189 22.81 28.07 -13.96
CA GLU A 189 22.18 29.03 -14.85
C GLU A 189 20.94 28.43 -15.51
N ASN A 190 19.99 29.29 -15.89
CA ASN A 190 18.73 28.86 -16.49
C ASN A 190 18.91 28.49 -17.98
N CYS A 191 19.54 27.34 -18.21
CA CYS A 191 19.76 26.78 -19.54
C CYS A 191 18.64 25.82 -19.89
N THR A 192 17.75 26.26 -20.78
CA THR A 192 16.58 25.47 -21.19
C THR A 192 16.97 24.36 -22.15
N LEU A 193 16.34 23.21 -21.94
CA LEU A 193 16.41 22.07 -22.83
C LEU A 193 15.43 22.29 -24.00
N ARG A 194 15.89 22.10 -25.24
CA ARG A 194 15.09 22.41 -26.45
C ARG A 194 14.08 21.31 -26.78
N TYR A 195 14.25 20.10 -26.26
CA TYR A 195 13.24 19.06 -26.39
C TYR A 195 12.02 19.43 -25.52
N SER A 196 10.95 19.90 -26.15
CA SER A 196 9.68 20.06 -25.46
C SER A 196 9.12 18.67 -25.15
N ALA A 197 8.51 18.51 -23.98
CA ALA A 197 7.63 17.39 -23.69
C ALA A 197 6.42 17.44 -24.65
N SER A 198 6.58 16.96 -25.88
CA SER A 198 5.42 16.58 -26.68
C SER A 198 4.72 15.47 -25.91
N ARG A 199 3.43 15.64 -25.59
CA ARG A 199 2.69 14.62 -24.84
C ARG A 199 2.90 13.26 -25.54
N PRO A 200 3.48 12.25 -24.87
CA PRO A 200 3.65 10.95 -25.49
C PRO A 200 2.27 10.44 -25.92
N GLU A 201 2.17 9.91 -27.15
CA GLU A 201 0.91 9.40 -27.72
C GLU A 201 0.36 8.19 -26.94
N SER A 202 1.13 7.62 -26.01
CA SER A 202 0.70 6.54 -25.14
C SER A 202 1.28 6.68 -23.72
N MET A 203 0.52 7.28 -22.80
CA MET A 203 0.76 7.11 -21.36
C MET A 203 0.34 5.69 -20.98
N GLN A 204 1.26 4.73 -21.12
CA GLN A 204 1.07 3.35 -20.73
C GLN A 204 1.78 3.10 -19.41
N CYS A 205 1.11 2.44 -18.49
CA CYS A 205 1.75 1.97 -17.26
C CYS A 205 2.45 0.64 -17.50
N ILE A 206 3.48 0.32 -16.70
CA ILE A 206 4.09 -1.01 -16.68
C ILE A 206 3.00 -2.03 -16.34
N PHE A 207 2.86 -3.09 -17.16
CA PHE A 207 1.96 -4.20 -16.83
C PHE A 207 2.35 -4.79 -15.47
N PRO A 208 1.40 -5.01 -14.54
CA PRO A 208 -0.05 -5.06 -14.74
C PRO A 208 -0.82 -3.77 -14.43
N LEU A 209 -0.14 -2.66 -14.18
CA LEU A 209 -0.77 -1.43 -13.74
C LEU A 209 -1.51 -0.71 -14.87
N VAL A 210 -2.47 0.12 -14.49
CA VAL A 210 -3.29 0.92 -15.40
C VAL A 210 -3.17 2.40 -15.07
N TYR A 211 -3.06 3.22 -16.11
CA TYR A 211 -2.99 4.66 -15.99
C TYR A 211 -4.37 5.25 -15.75
N THR A 212 -4.49 6.16 -14.79
CA THR A 212 -5.65 7.05 -14.69
C THR A 212 -5.25 8.38 -14.09
N SER A 213 -5.84 9.46 -14.59
CA SER A 213 -5.54 10.81 -14.12
C SER A 213 -6.60 11.27 -13.11
N HIS A 214 -6.18 12.08 -12.14
CA HIS A 214 -7.07 12.78 -11.19
C HIS A 214 -7.88 11.88 -10.25
N GLU A 215 -7.27 10.82 -9.73
CA GLU A 215 -7.88 10.04 -8.65
C GLU A 215 -7.58 10.62 -7.27
N ARG A 216 -8.57 10.57 -6.37
CA ARG A 216 -8.38 10.90 -4.93
C ARG A 216 -7.55 9.86 -4.18
N ILE A 217 -7.30 8.74 -4.85
CA ILE A 217 -6.57 7.59 -4.33
C ILE A 217 -5.09 7.82 -4.62
N ARG A 218 -4.23 7.53 -3.64
CA ARG A 218 -2.78 7.57 -3.85
C ARG A 218 -2.37 6.50 -4.87
N PRO A 219 -1.69 6.86 -5.96
CA PRO A 219 -1.22 5.88 -6.93
C PRO A 219 -0.20 4.94 -6.29
N LEU A 220 -0.03 3.76 -6.89
CA LEU A 220 1.00 2.83 -6.44
C LEU A 220 2.38 3.37 -6.81
N ILE A 221 2.54 3.81 -8.06
CA ILE A 221 3.74 4.42 -8.63
C ILE A 221 3.27 5.41 -9.70
N ASP A 222 3.76 6.65 -9.73
CA ASP A 222 3.74 7.56 -10.89
C ASP A 222 2.39 7.62 -11.68
N GLN A 223 1.26 7.71 -10.95
CA GLN A 223 -0.13 7.70 -11.48
C GLN A 223 -0.65 6.39 -12.09
N CYS A 224 0.06 5.29 -11.81
CA CYS A 224 -0.33 3.93 -12.14
C CYS A 224 -1.00 3.24 -10.95
N PHE A 225 -2.12 2.58 -11.23
CA PHE A 225 -2.97 1.91 -10.24
C PHE A 225 -3.08 0.43 -10.52
N MET A 226 -3.41 -0.36 -9.49
CA MET A 226 -3.74 -1.77 -9.68
C MET A 226 -5.08 -1.89 -10.41
N PRO A 227 -5.19 -2.74 -11.44
CA PRO A 227 -6.46 -3.04 -12.07
C PRO A 227 -7.38 -3.73 -11.06
N CYS A 228 -8.70 -3.62 -11.27
CA CYS A 228 -9.64 -4.27 -10.35
C CYS A 228 -9.46 -5.80 -10.30
N ARG A 229 -9.29 -6.44 -11.46
CA ARG A 229 -9.02 -7.88 -11.54
C ARG A 229 -7.58 -8.17 -11.15
N ASN A 230 -7.38 -9.19 -10.32
CA ASN A 230 -6.03 -9.58 -9.93
C ASN A 230 -5.25 -10.11 -11.16
N PRO A 231 -4.12 -9.48 -11.52
CA PRO A 231 -3.34 -9.87 -12.70
C PRO A 231 -2.64 -11.22 -12.56
N LEU A 232 -2.59 -11.79 -11.35
CA LEU A 232 -1.96 -13.10 -11.11
C LEU A 232 -2.72 -14.27 -11.77
N ILE A 233 -3.97 -14.05 -12.20
CA ILE A 233 -4.80 -15.09 -12.79
C ILE A 233 -4.90 -14.85 -14.29
N SER A 234 -4.08 -15.57 -15.05
CA SER A 234 -3.95 -15.38 -16.51
C SER A 234 -5.12 -15.93 -17.31
N SER A 235 -5.77 -17.01 -16.85
CA SER A 235 -6.88 -17.64 -17.57
C SER A 235 -8.25 -17.26 -16.98
N PRO A 236 -9.15 -16.65 -17.75
CA PRO A 236 -10.48 -16.27 -17.28
C PRO A 236 -11.34 -17.48 -16.87
N ASP A 237 -11.15 -18.61 -17.54
CA ASP A 237 -11.91 -19.83 -17.27
C ASP A 237 -11.57 -20.43 -15.90
N GLN A 238 -10.27 -20.53 -15.55
CA GLN A 238 -9.87 -21.03 -14.23
C GLN A 238 -10.34 -20.08 -13.12
N PHE A 239 -10.33 -18.77 -13.37
CA PHE A 239 -10.86 -17.80 -12.42
C PHE A 239 -12.36 -18.00 -12.19
N LEU A 240 -13.13 -18.17 -13.26
CA LEU A 240 -14.56 -18.43 -13.18
C LEU A 240 -14.85 -19.75 -12.46
N SER A 241 -14.14 -20.82 -12.81
CA SER A 241 -14.25 -22.12 -12.13
C SER A 241 -13.95 -22.01 -10.64
N PHE A 242 -12.89 -21.30 -10.25
CA PHE A 242 -12.55 -21.05 -8.85
C PHE A 242 -13.69 -20.31 -8.12
N ARG A 243 -14.24 -19.24 -8.71
CA ARG A 243 -15.36 -18.49 -8.13
C ARG A 243 -16.60 -19.37 -7.96
N ILE A 244 -16.97 -20.14 -8.97
CA ILE A 244 -18.12 -21.05 -8.90
C ILE A 244 -17.91 -22.09 -7.80
N PHE A 245 -16.76 -22.77 -7.78
CA PHE A 245 -16.45 -23.80 -6.79
C PHE A 245 -16.50 -23.25 -5.36
N ARG A 246 -15.89 -22.09 -5.14
CA ARG A 246 -15.94 -21.40 -3.85
C ARG A 246 -17.35 -20.98 -3.48
N ALA A 247 -18.15 -20.45 -4.42
CA ALA A 247 -19.54 -20.11 -4.18
C ALA A 247 -20.32 -21.34 -3.69
N LEU A 248 -20.18 -22.47 -4.39
CA LEU A 248 -20.85 -23.73 -4.03
C LEU A 248 -20.46 -24.20 -2.62
N ILE A 249 -19.18 -24.13 -2.26
CA ILE A 249 -18.72 -24.49 -0.91
C ILE A 249 -19.27 -23.54 0.14
N CYS A 250 -19.10 -22.23 -0.06
CA CYS A 250 -19.51 -21.21 0.92
C CYS A 250 -21.03 -21.22 1.13
N PHE A 251 -21.82 -21.21 0.06
CA PHE A 251 -23.27 -21.25 0.16
C PHE A 251 -23.78 -22.63 0.63
N GLY A 252 -23.18 -23.73 0.16
CA GLY A 252 -23.54 -25.08 0.61
C GLY A 252 -23.36 -25.24 2.11
N LEU A 253 -22.16 -24.96 2.61
CA LEU A 253 -21.86 -25.01 4.05
C LEU A 253 -22.68 -23.98 4.85
N GLY A 254 -22.87 -22.77 4.32
CA GLY A 254 -23.68 -21.73 4.94
C GLY A 254 -25.13 -22.15 5.12
N ILE A 255 -25.77 -22.68 4.06
CA ILE A 255 -27.14 -23.21 4.11
C ILE A 255 -27.25 -24.38 5.08
N SER A 256 -26.28 -25.31 5.08
CA SER A 256 -26.25 -26.41 6.05
C SER A 256 -26.18 -25.90 7.49
N CYS A 257 -25.32 -24.91 7.79
CA CYS A 257 -25.21 -24.31 9.11
C CYS A 257 -26.50 -23.58 9.54
N MET A 258 -27.12 -22.82 8.63
CA MET A 258 -28.45 -22.21 8.86
C MET A 258 -29.51 -23.28 9.14
N GLY A 259 -29.53 -24.37 8.36
CA GLY A 259 -30.46 -25.48 8.53
C GLY A 259 -30.33 -26.15 9.90
N ILE A 260 -29.09 -26.39 10.35
CA ILE A 260 -28.81 -26.92 11.70
C ILE A 260 -29.30 -25.94 12.77
N PHE A 261 -29.02 -24.65 12.62
CA PHE A 261 -29.51 -23.63 13.55
C PHE A 261 -31.05 -23.63 13.64
N PHE A 262 -31.76 -23.58 12.51
CA PHE A 262 -33.22 -23.58 12.49
C PHE A 262 -33.79 -24.89 13.05
N PHE A 263 -33.18 -26.03 12.73
CA PHE A 263 -33.58 -27.32 13.28
C PHE A 263 -33.47 -27.32 14.82
N LEU A 264 -32.34 -26.88 15.36
CA LEU A 264 -32.15 -26.78 16.81
C LEU A 264 -33.11 -25.77 17.45
N ALA A 265 -33.25 -24.58 16.87
CA ALA A 265 -34.06 -23.50 17.42
C ALA A 265 -35.57 -23.81 17.42
N VAL A 266 -36.09 -24.50 16.39
CA VAL A 266 -37.53 -24.74 16.23
C VAL A 266 -37.97 -26.08 16.78
N ARG A 267 -37.16 -27.14 16.62
CA ARG A 267 -37.58 -28.52 16.93
C ARG A 267 -36.98 -29.08 18.21
N SER A 268 -35.94 -28.46 18.76
CA SER A 268 -35.21 -29.06 19.88
C SER A 268 -35.60 -28.41 21.20
N ASP A 269 -36.30 -29.15 22.06
CA ASP A 269 -36.48 -28.76 23.47
C ASP A 269 -35.12 -28.61 24.18
N ILE A 270 -34.08 -29.30 23.68
CA ILE A 270 -32.71 -29.19 24.19
C ILE A 270 -32.16 -27.77 23.94
N PHE A 271 -32.57 -27.08 22.88
CA PHE A 271 -32.17 -25.69 22.67
C PHE A 271 -32.76 -24.74 23.73
N VAL A 272 -33.99 -25.02 24.20
CA VAL A 272 -34.62 -24.27 25.29
C VAL A 272 -33.99 -24.64 26.64
N ASN A 273 -33.55 -25.87 26.84
CA ASN A 273 -33.09 -26.35 28.15
C ASN A 273 -31.55 -26.30 28.35
N SER A 274 -30.76 -26.26 27.28
CA SER A 274 -29.29 -26.32 27.34
C SER A 274 -28.63 -25.07 26.78
N ASP A 275 -27.92 -24.35 27.64
CA ASP A 275 -27.15 -23.16 27.24
C ASP A 275 -25.98 -23.50 26.31
N VAL A 276 -25.44 -24.73 26.39
CA VAL A 276 -24.37 -25.22 25.50
C VAL A 276 -24.90 -25.34 24.08
N ILE A 277 -26.04 -26.00 23.89
CA ILE A 277 -26.66 -26.16 22.56
C ILE A 277 -27.09 -24.82 22.00
N PHE A 278 -27.59 -23.91 22.85
CA PHE A 278 -27.86 -22.53 22.48
C PHE A 278 -26.61 -21.82 21.93
N ALA A 279 -25.48 -21.89 22.65
CA ALA A 279 -24.22 -21.29 22.21
C ALA A 279 -23.70 -21.91 20.90
N ILE A 280 -23.76 -23.24 20.75
CA ILE A 280 -23.38 -23.93 19.51
C ILE A 280 -24.27 -23.49 18.35
N ALA A 281 -25.58 -23.40 18.55
CA ALA A 281 -26.51 -22.94 17.52
C ALA A 281 -26.21 -21.49 17.09
N CYS A 282 -25.96 -20.58 18.04
CA CYS A 282 -25.53 -19.22 17.72
C CYS A 282 -24.19 -19.18 16.98
N CYS A 283 -23.22 -20.03 17.35
CA CYS A 283 -21.97 -20.20 16.61
C CYS A 283 -22.22 -20.60 15.15
N MET A 284 -23.09 -21.59 14.91
CA MET A 284 -23.45 -22.04 13.57
C MET A 284 -24.13 -20.93 12.74
N LEU A 285 -25.02 -20.15 13.36
CA LEU A 285 -25.65 -19.00 12.72
C LEU A 285 -24.61 -17.94 12.33
N SER A 286 -23.74 -17.53 13.25
CA SER A 286 -22.69 -16.55 12.96
C SER A 286 -21.73 -17.06 11.88
N PHE A 287 -21.31 -18.32 11.94
CA PHE A 287 -20.46 -18.91 10.91
C PHE A 287 -21.16 -19.00 9.54
N ALA A 288 -22.46 -19.28 9.52
CA ALA A 288 -23.23 -19.26 8.28
C ALA A 288 -23.27 -17.86 7.64
N VAL A 289 -23.51 -16.81 8.43
CA VAL A 289 -23.48 -15.43 7.93
C VAL A 289 -22.10 -15.08 7.38
N TYR A 290 -21.03 -15.45 8.09
CA TYR A 290 -19.66 -15.30 7.58
C TYR A 290 -19.45 -15.98 6.22
N LEU A 291 -19.84 -17.25 6.10
CA LEU A 291 -19.72 -18.01 4.85
C LEU A 291 -20.54 -17.41 3.71
N ILE A 292 -21.77 -16.96 3.99
CA ILE A 292 -22.63 -16.30 3.00
C ILE A 292 -21.97 -15.00 2.51
N CYS A 293 -21.44 -14.17 3.41
CA CYS A 293 -20.70 -12.96 3.04
C CYS A 293 -19.45 -13.26 2.19
N TRP A 294 -18.76 -14.37 2.47
CA TRP A 294 -17.65 -14.82 1.62
C TRP A 294 -18.11 -15.34 0.26
N GLY A 295 -19.26 -16.04 0.24
CA GLY A 295 -19.90 -16.55 -0.97
C GLY A 295 -20.34 -15.43 -1.91
N THR A 296 -20.83 -14.29 -1.39
CA THR A 296 -21.27 -13.16 -2.23
C THR A 296 -20.14 -12.56 -3.06
N GLY A 297 -18.89 -12.59 -2.59
CA GLY A 297 -17.73 -12.20 -3.41
C GLY A 297 -17.49 -13.10 -4.62
N SER A 298 -18.12 -14.27 -4.69
CA SER A 298 -18.06 -15.11 -5.89
C SER A 298 -19.04 -14.67 -6.99
N ILE A 299 -20.01 -13.83 -6.66
CA ILE A 299 -21.02 -13.32 -7.59
C ILE A 299 -20.43 -12.08 -8.30
N GLY A 300 -20.30 -12.14 -9.63
CA GLY A 300 -19.64 -11.12 -10.47
C GLY A 300 -19.96 -9.68 -10.08
N PRO A 301 -21.22 -9.23 -10.20
CA PRO A 301 -21.63 -7.87 -9.87
C PRO A 301 -21.34 -7.45 -8.42
N LEU A 302 -21.48 -8.36 -7.45
CA LEU A 302 -21.25 -8.04 -6.04
C LEU A 302 -19.77 -7.90 -5.71
N ALA A 303 -18.91 -8.67 -6.38
CA ALA A 303 -17.47 -8.51 -6.30
C ALA A 303 -17.00 -7.22 -6.96
N GLU A 304 -17.58 -6.86 -8.11
CA GLU A 304 -17.24 -5.59 -8.76
C GLU A 304 -17.64 -4.40 -7.87
N LEU A 305 -18.76 -4.48 -7.14
CA LEU A 305 -19.15 -3.45 -6.17
C LEU A 305 -18.21 -3.34 -4.95
N SER A 306 -17.57 -4.43 -4.53
CA SER A 306 -16.63 -4.43 -3.40
C SER A 306 -15.22 -4.02 -3.83
N GLU A 307 -14.75 -4.53 -4.97
CA GLU A 307 -13.37 -4.44 -5.42
C GLU A 307 -13.12 -3.33 -6.44
N CYS A 308 -14.11 -2.98 -7.25
CA CYS A 308 -13.89 -2.09 -8.39
C CYS A 308 -14.39 -0.68 -8.12
N LYS A 309 -13.64 0.30 -8.63
CA LYS A 309 -14.07 1.68 -8.77
C LYS A 309 -13.91 2.08 -10.23
N LEU A 310 -14.94 2.69 -10.79
CA LEU A 310 -14.84 3.28 -12.11
C LEU A 310 -14.06 4.59 -11.98
N ALA A 311 -12.86 4.61 -12.53
CA ALA A 311 -11.99 5.77 -12.57
C ALA A 311 -12.32 6.67 -13.76
N ALA A 312 -11.65 7.82 -13.82
CA ALA A 312 -11.69 8.67 -14.99
C ALA A 312 -11.32 7.87 -16.26
N HIS A 313 -11.97 8.21 -17.38
CA HIS A 313 -11.73 7.63 -18.72
C HIS A 313 -12.21 6.17 -18.87
N GLY A 314 -13.09 5.69 -17.98
CA GLY A 314 -13.72 4.37 -18.10
C GLY A 314 -12.81 3.21 -17.67
N VAL A 315 -11.66 3.50 -17.08
CA VAL A 315 -10.75 2.49 -16.54
C VAL A 315 -11.29 2.00 -15.20
N VAL A 316 -11.26 0.69 -14.97
CA VAL A 316 -11.76 0.08 -13.73
C VAL A 316 -10.55 -0.26 -12.84
N ILE A 317 -10.37 0.52 -11.78
CA ILE A 317 -9.27 0.36 -10.83
C ILE A 317 -9.72 -0.40 -9.59
N ARG A 318 -8.77 -1.01 -8.88
CA ARG A 318 -9.05 -1.61 -7.58
C ARG A 318 -9.38 -0.50 -6.59
N ASN A 319 -10.47 -0.69 -5.88
CA ASN A 319 -10.86 0.14 -4.76
C ASN A 319 -9.90 -0.17 -3.61
N THR A 320 -8.95 0.74 -3.38
CA THR A 320 -7.95 0.63 -2.31
C THR A 320 -8.42 1.31 -1.02
N LEU A 321 -9.63 1.89 -0.99
CA LEU A 321 -10.15 2.68 0.12
C LEU A 321 -11.63 2.40 0.42
N LEU A 322 -12.05 2.81 1.62
CA LEU A 322 -13.36 2.61 2.27
C LEU A 322 -14.52 3.34 1.56
N ASP A 323 -14.31 3.85 0.34
CA ASP A 323 -15.29 4.60 -0.44
C ASP A 323 -16.53 3.76 -0.81
N SER A 324 -16.33 2.45 -1.01
CA SER A 324 -17.45 1.53 -1.27
C SER A 324 -18.17 1.18 0.03
N LYS A 325 -19.42 1.66 0.15
CA LYS A 325 -20.35 1.28 1.24
C LYS A 325 -20.56 -0.24 1.30
N TRP A 326 -20.49 -0.92 0.16
CA TRP A 326 -20.63 -2.38 0.08
C TRP A 326 -19.41 -3.09 0.66
N CYS A 327 -18.21 -2.60 0.33
CA CYS A 327 -16.97 -3.09 0.91
C CYS A 327 -16.95 -2.93 2.44
N TRP A 328 -17.41 -1.77 2.94
CA TRP A 328 -17.57 -1.55 4.37
C TRP A 328 -18.52 -2.55 5.03
N LEU A 329 -19.74 -2.66 4.50
CA LEU A 329 -20.77 -3.52 5.07
C LEU A 329 -20.31 -4.98 5.09
N THR A 330 -19.79 -5.48 3.98
CA THR A 330 -19.29 -6.86 3.87
C THR A 330 -18.11 -7.13 4.80
N SER A 331 -17.17 -6.19 4.92
CA SER A 331 -16.02 -6.31 5.84
C SER A 331 -16.46 -6.34 7.30
N VAL A 332 -17.36 -5.44 7.72
CA VAL A 332 -17.82 -5.40 9.12
C VAL A 332 -18.66 -6.64 9.43
N VAL A 333 -19.63 -6.98 8.58
CA VAL A 333 -20.51 -8.14 8.84
C VAL A 333 -19.71 -9.44 8.86
N SER A 334 -18.80 -9.65 7.91
CA SER A 334 -17.96 -10.87 7.92
C SER A 334 -17.07 -10.92 9.15
N HIS A 335 -16.43 -9.81 9.53
CA HIS A 335 -15.54 -9.76 10.69
C HIS A 335 -16.29 -10.00 12.01
N VAL A 336 -17.42 -9.33 12.22
CA VAL A 336 -18.27 -9.52 13.40
C VAL A 336 -18.77 -10.96 13.48
N SER A 337 -19.19 -11.53 12.36
CA SER A 337 -19.70 -12.91 12.29
C SER A 337 -18.62 -13.95 12.60
N LEU A 338 -17.38 -13.73 12.14
CA LEU A 338 -16.24 -14.59 12.44
C LEU A 338 -15.84 -14.53 13.91
N LEU A 339 -15.72 -13.32 14.48
CA LEU A 339 -15.39 -13.18 15.90
C LEU A 339 -16.52 -13.71 16.80
N ALA A 340 -17.77 -13.48 16.42
CA ALA A 340 -18.91 -14.01 17.15
C ALA A 340 -18.95 -15.54 17.12
N SER A 341 -18.65 -16.19 15.99
CA SER A 341 -18.60 -17.66 15.93
C SER A 341 -17.50 -18.21 16.86
N ILE A 342 -16.31 -17.62 16.86
CA ILE A 342 -15.23 -17.98 17.79
C ILE A 342 -15.66 -17.77 19.25
N GLY A 343 -16.27 -16.62 19.55
CA GLY A 343 -16.74 -16.28 20.90
C GLY A 343 -17.82 -17.24 21.41
N PHE A 344 -18.80 -17.59 20.57
CA PHE A 344 -19.83 -18.57 20.92
C PHE A 344 -19.28 -19.99 21.07
N LEU A 345 -18.31 -20.39 20.24
CA LEU A 345 -17.65 -21.68 20.39
C LEU A 345 -16.86 -21.76 21.71
N ALA A 346 -16.12 -20.69 22.05
CA ALA A 346 -15.41 -20.58 23.32
C ALA A 346 -16.38 -20.62 24.51
N ALA A 347 -17.50 -19.90 24.42
CA ALA A 347 -18.56 -19.95 25.43
C ALA A 347 -19.18 -21.36 25.57
N ALA A 348 -19.44 -22.04 24.45
CA ALA A 348 -19.98 -23.40 24.46
C ALA A 348 -19.04 -24.38 25.17
N TYR A 349 -17.73 -24.25 24.95
CA TYR A 349 -16.72 -25.04 25.66
C TYR A 349 -16.73 -24.79 27.17
N ALA A 350 -16.81 -23.53 27.60
CA ALA A 350 -16.85 -23.22 29.03
C ALA A 350 -18.16 -23.63 29.71
N LEU A 351 -19.28 -23.51 28.98
CA LEU A 351 -20.60 -23.97 29.41
C LEU A 351 -20.67 -25.51 29.49
N SER A 352 -19.99 -26.24 28.60
CA SER A 352 -20.00 -27.70 28.65
C SER A 352 -19.29 -28.21 29.90
N ALA A 353 -18.16 -27.60 30.27
CA ALA A 353 -17.49 -27.85 31.54
C ALA A 353 -18.39 -27.54 32.75
N ALA A 354 -19.17 -26.46 32.70
CA ALA A 354 -20.13 -26.11 33.76
C ALA A 354 -21.36 -27.03 33.81
N SER A 355 -21.78 -27.58 32.66
CA SER A 355 -22.94 -28.47 32.60
C SER A 355 -22.64 -29.83 33.21
N ALA A 356 -21.40 -30.32 33.06
CA ALA A 356 -20.93 -31.51 33.75
C ALA A 356 -21.02 -31.34 35.28
N SER A 357 -20.63 -30.16 35.78
CA SER A 357 -20.70 -29.87 37.22
C SER A 357 -22.13 -29.76 37.74
N LYS A 358 -23.04 -29.16 36.96
CA LYS A 358 -24.46 -29.05 37.33
C LYS A 358 -25.21 -30.38 37.24
N ALA A 359 -24.83 -31.27 36.33
CA ALA A 359 -25.43 -32.59 36.23
C ALA A 359 -25.14 -33.42 37.50
N ALA A 360 -23.92 -33.32 38.04
CA ALA A 360 -23.56 -33.94 39.32
C ALA A 360 -24.34 -33.34 40.50
N ALA A 361 -24.49 -32.01 40.54
CA ALA A 361 -25.24 -31.34 41.62
C ALA A 361 -26.77 -31.60 41.56
N ARG A 362 -27.36 -31.68 40.37
CA ARG A 362 -28.81 -31.93 40.18
C ARG A 362 -29.26 -33.34 40.57
N GLU A 363 -28.35 -34.30 40.61
CA GLU A 363 -28.66 -35.62 41.17
C GLU A 363 -28.93 -35.52 42.68
N ASN A 364 -28.22 -34.61 43.36
CA ASN A 364 -28.39 -34.34 44.79
C ASN A 364 -29.57 -33.38 45.07
N GLU A 365 -29.83 -32.40 44.19
CA GLU A 365 -30.86 -31.35 44.41
C GLU A 365 -32.29 -31.79 44.01
N LYS A 366 -32.44 -32.86 43.21
CA LYS A 366 -33.76 -33.46 42.90
C LYS A 366 -34.50 -33.99 44.13
N GLU A 367 -33.81 -34.19 45.25
CA GLU A 367 -34.47 -34.50 46.52
C GLU A 367 -35.07 -33.25 47.22
N ASP A 368 -34.53 -32.05 46.95
CA ASP A 368 -34.92 -30.81 47.63
C ASP A 368 -35.89 -29.92 46.82
N GLU A 369 -35.92 -30.04 45.49
CA GLU A 369 -36.68 -29.15 44.59
C GLU A 369 -38.20 -29.39 44.51
N ILE A 370 -38.78 -30.33 45.27
CA ILE A 370 -40.26 -30.49 45.37
C ILE A 370 -40.93 -29.24 45.99
N LYS A 371 -40.16 -28.27 46.54
CA LYS A 371 -40.71 -27.24 47.43
C LYS A 371 -40.59 -25.77 47.01
N SER A 372 -40.05 -25.41 45.85
CA SER A 372 -39.80 -23.99 45.55
C SER A 372 -40.18 -23.58 44.12
N ASP A 373 -41.49 -23.51 43.88
CA ASP A 373 -42.06 -22.97 42.65
C ASP A 373 -42.36 -21.47 42.86
N ASP A 374 -41.37 -20.61 42.62
CA ASP A 374 -41.54 -19.21 42.25
C ASP A 374 -40.18 -18.51 42.15
N SER A 375 -39.59 -18.45 40.94
CA SER A 375 -38.53 -17.47 40.68
C SER A 375 -38.64 -16.81 39.31
N PHE A 376 -39.45 -15.76 39.33
CA PHE A 376 -39.38 -14.52 38.57
C PHE A 376 -38.13 -14.31 37.67
N SER A 377 -38.38 -14.37 36.35
CA SER A 377 -37.70 -13.75 35.20
C SER A 377 -36.55 -12.76 35.50
N ARG A 378 -35.36 -13.27 35.81
CA ARG A 378 -34.12 -12.54 35.55
C ARG A 378 -33.81 -12.62 34.06
N PRO A 379 -33.32 -11.56 33.39
CA PRO A 379 -32.81 -11.68 32.03
C PRO A 379 -31.82 -12.83 31.98
N GLY A 380 -32.18 -13.87 31.23
CA GLY A 380 -31.47 -15.14 31.25
C GLY A 380 -30.01 -14.95 30.82
N VAL A 381 -29.13 -15.79 31.35
CA VAL A 381 -27.69 -15.86 31.00
C VAL A 381 -27.46 -15.79 29.49
N ARG A 382 -28.40 -16.33 28.69
CA ARG A 382 -28.42 -16.27 27.22
C ARG A 382 -28.43 -14.86 26.64
N PHE A 383 -29.22 -13.95 27.20
CA PHE A 383 -29.27 -12.57 26.73
C PHE A 383 -27.93 -11.89 26.92
N TYR A 384 -27.33 -12.04 28.10
CA TYR A 384 -26.00 -11.50 28.39
C TYR A 384 -24.90 -12.14 27.55
N LEU A 385 -25.00 -13.44 27.27
CA LEU A 385 -24.07 -14.15 26.39
C LEU A 385 -24.09 -13.56 24.98
N VAL A 386 -25.29 -13.45 24.38
CA VAL A 386 -25.45 -12.90 23.03
C VAL A 386 -25.01 -11.44 22.99
N ALA A 387 -25.50 -10.62 23.93
CA ALA A 387 -25.14 -9.20 24.00
C ALA A 387 -23.63 -9.04 24.17
N GLY A 388 -22.99 -9.78 25.08
CA GLY A 388 -21.56 -9.70 25.32
C GLY A 388 -20.72 -10.08 24.09
N VAL A 389 -20.95 -11.26 23.52
CA VAL A 389 -20.18 -11.75 22.36
C VAL A 389 -20.41 -10.86 21.13
N VAL A 390 -21.65 -10.51 20.83
CA VAL A 390 -21.98 -9.73 19.63
C VAL A 390 -21.54 -8.28 19.77
N LEU A 391 -21.79 -7.61 20.90
CA LEU A 391 -21.38 -6.20 21.08
C LEU A 391 -19.87 -6.03 21.09
N VAL A 392 -19.13 -6.94 21.74
CA VAL A 392 -17.65 -6.91 21.71
C VAL A 392 -17.14 -7.12 20.29
N SER A 393 -17.70 -8.08 19.55
CA SER A 393 -17.33 -8.32 18.15
C SER A 393 -17.64 -7.13 17.24
N ILE A 394 -18.79 -6.46 17.43
CA ILE A 394 -19.15 -5.21 16.74
C ILE A 394 -18.17 -4.09 17.07
N ALA A 395 -17.84 -3.89 18.35
CA ALA A 395 -16.92 -2.85 18.78
C ALA A 395 -15.54 -3.03 18.13
N ILE A 396 -15.00 -4.26 18.12
CA ILE A 396 -13.72 -4.58 17.48
C ILE A 396 -13.80 -4.34 15.97
N GLY A 397 -14.87 -4.79 15.30
CA GLY A 397 -15.07 -4.56 13.87
C GLY A 397 -15.14 -3.07 13.49
N ILE A 398 -15.80 -2.25 14.31
CA ILE A 398 -15.86 -0.79 14.11
C ILE A 398 -14.48 -0.15 14.31
N ILE A 399 -13.73 -0.56 15.34
CA ILE A 399 -12.37 -0.05 15.60
C ILE A 399 -11.44 -0.41 14.44
N ALA A 400 -11.45 -1.66 14.00
CA ALA A 400 -10.64 -2.13 12.87
C ALA A 400 -10.91 -1.34 11.59
N PHE A 401 -12.18 -1.04 11.35
CA PHE A 401 -12.60 -0.21 10.24
C PHE A 401 -12.13 1.24 10.40
N GLY A 402 -12.28 1.84 11.58
CA GLY A 402 -11.81 3.20 11.86
C GLY A 402 -10.29 3.36 11.68
N LEU A 403 -9.53 2.29 11.87
CA LEU A 403 -8.09 2.21 11.62
C LEU A 403 -7.73 1.92 10.15
N SER A 404 -8.72 1.86 9.25
CA SER A 404 -8.52 1.57 7.82
C SER A 404 -7.80 0.25 7.54
N MET A 405 -7.98 -0.76 8.40
CA MET A 405 -7.37 -2.10 8.27
C MET A 405 -8.15 -3.03 7.32
N ALA A 406 -9.29 -2.57 6.81
CA ALA A 406 -10.06 -3.28 5.81
C ALA A 406 -9.37 -3.19 4.46
N SER A 407 -9.24 -4.32 3.79
CA SER A 407 -8.62 -4.43 2.47
C SER A 407 -9.51 -5.25 1.55
N THR A 408 -9.48 -4.93 0.27
CA THR A 408 -10.14 -5.73 -0.77
C THR A 408 -9.22 -6.87 -1.17
N ASP A 409 -9.73 -8.03 -1.55
CA ASP A 409 -8.94 -9.07 -2.23
C ASP A 409 -9.52 -9.35 -3.62
N GLY A 410 -8.81 -8.89 -4.66
CA GLY A 410 -9.15 -9.01 -6.09
C GLY A 410 -9.30 -10.45 -6.62
N ILE A 411 -8.87 -11.46 -5.86
CA ILE A 411 -9.14 -12.87 -6.18
C ILE A 411 -10.51 -13.27 -5.63
N ALA A 412 -10.77 -12.82 -4.41
CA ALA A 412 -11.85 -13.30 -3.61
C ALA A 412 -13.14 -12.49 -3.74
N GLY A 413 -13.17 -11.30 -4.32
CA GLY A 413 -14.41 -10.53 -4.42
C GLY A 413 -14.89 -9.96 -3.10
N VAL A 414 -14.08 -10.01 -2.05
CA VAL A 414 -14.51 -9.68 -0.69
C VAL A 414 -13.61 -8.63 -0.07
N CYS A 415 -14.24 -7.82 0.79
CA CYS A 415 -13.52 -6.94 1.70
C CYS A 415 -13.42 -7.61 3.05
N SER A 416 -12.20 -7.68 3.59
CA SER A 416 -11.95 -8.22 4.92
C SER A 416 -10.80 -7.49 5.59
N VAL A 417 -10.83 -7.53 6.92
CA VAL A 417 -9.78 -6.94 7.76
C VAL A 417 -8.55 -7.84 7.74
N GLY A 418 -7.39 -7.26 7.44
CA GLY A 418 -6.10 -7.95 7.52
C GLY A 418 -5.76 -8.89 6.36
N LEU A 419 -6.31 -8.70 5.16
CA LEU A 419 -5.90 -9.48 3.99
C LEU A 419 -4.48 -9.10 3.51
N HIS A 420 -4.11 -7.82 3.57
CA HIS A 420 -2.80 -7.35 3.08
C HIS A 420 -1.68 -7.40 4.14
N SER A 421 -2.01 -7.31 5.42
CA SER A 421 -1.04 -7.24 6.52
C SER A 421 -1.33 -8.35 7.52
N ILE A 422 -0.36 -9.24 7.70
CA ILE A 422 -0.45 -10.31 8.71
C ILE A 422 -0.55 -9.73 10.13
N LEU A 423 0.07 -8.57 10.37
CA LEU A 423 0.00 -7.87 11.65
C LEU A 423 -1.42 -7.38 11.94
N ASP A 424 -2.12 -6.87 10.92
CA ASP A 424 -3.50 -6.39 11.05
C ASP A 424 -4.44 -7.58 11.29
N HIS A 425 -4.21 -8.71 10.61
CA HIS A 425 -4.95 -9.93 10.88
C HIS A 425 -4.73 -10.45 12.30
N LEU A 426 -3.47 -10.48 12.75
CA LEU A 426 -3.13 -10.93 14.11
C LEU A 426 -3.79 -10.04 15.17
N THR A 427 -3.73 -8.72 15.00
CA THR A 427 -4.22 -7.76 15.99
C THR A 427 -5.74 -7.75 16.11
N VAL A 428 -6.48 -7.88 15.00
CA VAL A 428 -7.93 -7.72 15.02
C VAL A 428 -8.67 -9.06 15.04
N VAL A 429 -8.12 -10.13 14.47
CA VAL A 429 -8.78 -11.44 14.43
C VAL A 429 -8.18 -12.38 15.46
N ALA A 430 -6.87 -12.64 15.38
CA ALA A 430 -6.25 -13.68 16.18
C ALA A 430 -6.19 -13.33 17.68
N VAL A 431 -5.78 -12.12 18.04
CA VAL A 431 -5.66 -11.69 19.44
C VAL A 431 -7.03 -11.66 20.14
N PRO A 432 -8.10 -11.07 19.57
CA PRO A 432 -9.43 -11.16 20.17
C PRO A 432 -10.00 -12.57 20.22
N GLY A 433 -9.77 -13.38 19.19
CA GLY A 433 -10.14 -14.80 19.21
C GLY A 433 -9.44 -15.56 20.34
N LEU A 434 -8.13 -15.35 20.52
CA LEU A 434 -7.36 -15.91 21.63
C LEU A 434 -7.88 -15.40 22.98
N LEU A 435 -8.26 -14.12 23.09
CA LEU A 435 -8.83 -13.57 24.31
C LEU A 435 -10.14 -14.27 24.68
N TYR A 436 -11.05 -14.51 23.71
CA TYR A 436 -12.25 -15.32 23.94
C TYR A 436 -11.90 -16.72 24.46
N CYS A 437 -10.92 -17.39 23.84
CA CYS A 437 -10.48 -18.72 24.26
C CYS A 437 -9.88 -18.70 25.67
N VAL A 438 -9.05 -17.72 26.02
CA VAL A 438 -8.45 -17.60 27.37
C VAL A 438 -9.53 -17.34 28.42
N ILE A 439 -10.47 -16.42 28.15
CA ILE A 439 -11.60 -16.15 29.05
C ILE A 439 -12.42 -17.42 29.27
N ALA A 440 -12.72 -18.15 28.19
CA ALA A 440 -13.44 -19.42 28.27
C ALA A 440 -12.68 -20.50 29.05
N LEU A 441 -11.36 -20.62 28.86
CA LEU A 441 -10.52 -21.56 29.61
C LEU A 441 -10.48 -21.23 31.10
N VAL A 442 -10.31 -19.95 31.46
CA VAL A 442 -10.34 -19.51 32.86
C VAL A 442 -11.71 -19.78 33.48
N TRP A 443 -12.78 -19.52 32.75
CA TRP A 443 -14.14 -19.80 33.22
C TRP A 443 -14.38 -21.31 33.39
N ALA A 444 -13.99 -22.14 32.42
CA ALA A 444 -14.06 -23.59 32.49
C ALA A 444 -13.27 -24.14 33.69
N ALA A 445 -12.03 -23.69 33.85
CA ALA A 445 -11.16 -24.09 34.96
C ALA A 445 -11.76 -23.72 36.33
N ARG A 446 -12.35 -22.52 36.44
CA ARG A 446 -13.06 -22.09 37.65
C ARG A 446 -14.26 -22.99 37.96
N ASN A 447 -15.03 -23.37 36.94
CA ASN A 447 -16.20 -24.25 37.13
C ASN A 447 -15.77 -25.66 37.57
N VAL A 448 -14.76 -26.24 36.92
CA VAL A 448 -14.20 -27.55 37.29
C VAL A 448 -13.61 -27.52 38.71
N TRP A 449 -12.89 -26.45 39.07
CA TRP A 449 -12.34 -26.29 40.42
C TRP A 449 -13.45 -26.19 41.49
N SER A 450 -14.51 -25.43 41.19
CA SER A 450 -15.67 -25.33 42.08
C SER A 450 -16.34 -26.69 42.28
N GLU A 451 -16.51 -27.47 41.20
CA GLU A 451 -17.07 -28.81 41.27
C GLU A 451 -16.22 -29.74 42.15
N ARG A 452 -14.90 -29.72 41.95
CA ARG A 452 -13.99 -30.52 42.77
C ARG A 452 -14.13 -30.18 44.25
N LYS A 453 -14.22 -28.89 44.59
CA LYS A 453 -14.42 -28.44 45.97
C LYS A 453 -15.76 -28.92 46.55
N HIS A 454 -16.83 -28.91 45.76
CA HIS A 454 -18.13 -29.44 46.20
C HIS A 454 -18.09 -30.95 46.43
N ARG A 455 -17.50 -31.73 45.51
CA ARG A 455 -17.33 -33.18 45.69
C ARG A 455 -16.47 -33.52 46.90
N GLU A 456 -15.39 -32.78 47.15
CA GLU A 456 -14.55 -32.97 48.35
C GLU A 456 -15.33 -32.68 49.64
N ALA A 457 -16.21 -31.67 49.63
CA ALA A 457 -17.08 -31.36 50.77
C ALA A 457 -18.14 -32.47 51.00
N GLU A 458 -18.78 -32.96 49.94
CA GLU A 458 -19.77 -34.05 50.00
C GLU A 458 -19.14 -35.34 50.54
N ILE A 459 -17.94 -35.70 50.05
CA ILE A 459 -17.20 -36.88 50.55
C ILE A 459 -16.85 -36.71 52.03
N THR A 460 -16.42 -35.52 52.45
CA THR A 460 -16.08 -35.25 53.85
C THR A 460 -17.31 -35.37 54.76
N GLN A 461 -18.46 -34.84 54.32
CA GLN A 461 -19.73 -34.97 55.04
C GLN A 461 -20.19 -36.43 55.14
N ALA A 462 -20.13 -37.20 54.05
CA ALA A 462 -20.49 -38.62 54.05
C ALA A 462 -19.61 -39.44 55.01
N ILE A 463 -18.31 -39.13 55.09
CA ILE A 463 -17.39 -39.78 56.04
C ILE A 463 -17.75 -39.41 57.49
N GLU A 464 -18.04 -38.13 57.76
CA GLU A 464 -18.44 -37.68 59.10
C GLU A 464 -19.75 -38.35 59.56
N GLU A 465 -20.76 -38.44 58.69
CA GLU A 465 -22.03 -39.11 58.98
C GLU A 465 -21.84 -40.60 59.30
N GLU A 466 -21.00 -41.31 58.54
CA GLU A 466 -20.74 -42.72 58.79
C GLU A 466 -19.96 -42.93 60.11
N ILE A 467 -19.01 -42.04 60.44
CA ILE A 467 -18.32 -42.05 61.75
C ILE A 467 -19.32 -41.82 62.88
N VAL A 468 -20.26 -40.88 62.74
CA VAL A 468 -21.29 -40.61 63.75
C VAL A 468 -22.23 -41.81 63.90
N ARG A 469 -22.64 -42.44 62.79
CA ARG A 469 -23.49 -43.63 62.79
C ARG A 469 -22.81 -44.82 63.49
N GLU A 470 -21.53 -45.06 63.22
CA GLU A 470 -20.76 -46.11 63.89
C GLU A 470 -20.55 -45.85 65.39
N ARG A 471 -20.36 -44.58 65.79
CA ARG A 471 -20.31 -44.20 67.21
C ARG A 471 -21.66 -44.40 67.92
N ALA A 472 -22.77 -44.16 67.22
CA ALA A 472 -24.10 -44.38 67.76
C ALA A 472 -24.40 -45.88 67.99
N LYS A 473 -23.95 -46.77 67.10
CA LYS A 473 -24.12 -48.23 67.25
C LYS A 473 -23.34 -48.83 68.43
N LYS A 474 -22.26 -48.17 68.87
CA LYS A 474 -21.39 -48.64 69.97
C LYS A 474 -21.86 -48.18 71.36
N LYS A 475 -22.84 -47.27 71.43
CA LYS A 475 -23.51 -46.87 72.67
C LYS A 475 -24.79 -47.67 72.82
#